data_AF-A0A962D1W9-F1
#
_entry.id   AF-A0A962D1W9-F1
#
_cell.length_a   1.000
_cell.length_b   1.000
_cell.length_c   1.000
_cell.angle_alpha   90.00
_cell.angle_beta   90.00
_cell.angle_gamma   90.00
#
_symmetry.space_group_name_H-M   'P 1'
#
loop_
_entity.id
_entity.type
_entity.pdbx_description
1 polymer ?
#
loop_
_entity_poly.entity_id
_entity_poly.type
_entity_poly.pdbx_seq_one_letter_code
_entity_poly.pdbx_strand_id
1 'polypeptide(L)'
;HVNKTDSAIRITHLPSGMVVECQDERSQHKNRARAMSLLKARLTDVERDRQTAEQSALRKLQVGSGDRSQRIRTYNFPQGRLTDHRINLTLYRLEEIMQGDMDQVIEPLLQELHAAQLAELERS
;
A
#
# COMPACT_ATOMS: atom_id res chain seq x y z
N HIS A 1 25.15 34.43 -32.85
CA HIS A 1 24.60 35.62 -32.17
C HIS A 1 23.77 35.13 -30.98
N VAL A 2 24.40 35.03 -29.80
CA VAL A 2 23.80 34.51 -28.53
C VAL A 2 23.69 35.65 -27.50
N ASN A 3 23.56 36.89 -27.96
CA ASN A 3 23.52 38.06 -27.09
C ASN A 3 22.18 38.79 -27.31
N LYS A 4 21.32 38.79 -26.27
CA LYS A 4 20.01 39.48 -26.10
C LYS A 4 18.70 38.69 -26.27
N THR A 5 18.62 37.42 -25.87
CA THR A 5 17.30 36.82 -25.60
C THR A 5 17.39 35.86 -24.44
N ASP A 6 16.86 36.26 -23.28
CA ASP A 6 16.81 35.45 -22.06
C ASP A 6 15.72 34.37 -22.23
N SER A 7 16.01 33.32 -23.01
CA SER A 7 15.06 32.23 -23.29
C SER A 7 15.09 31.11 -22.24
N ALA A 8 16.11 31.07 -21.38
CA ALA A 8 16.26 30.05 -20.34
C ALA A 8 15.18 30.19 -19.26
N ILE A 9 14.53 29.08 -18.92
CA ILE A 9 13.48 29.03 -17.90
C ILE A 9 13.89 28.10 -16.76
N ARG A 10 13.72 28.58 -15.52
CA ARG A 10 13.85 27.80 -14.29
C ARG A 10 12.54 27.90 -13.50
N ILE A 11 11.97 26.76 -13.16
CA ILE A 11 10.71 26.65 -12.41
C ILE A 11 11.00 25.92 -11.09
N THR A 12 10.51 26.48 -9.99
CA THR A 12 10.60 25.87 -8.66
C THR A 12 9.22 25.56 -8.15
N HIS A 13 8.96 24.30 -7.82
CA HIS A 13 7.74 23.88 -7.12
C HIS A 13 7.95 24.07 -5.62
N LEU A 14 7.40 25.16 -5.07
CA LEU A 14 7.60 25.54 -3.67
C LEU A 14 7.22 24.45 -2.66
N PRO A 15 6.09 23.73 -2.78
CA PRO A 15 5.69 22.73 -1.79
C PRO A 15 6.64 21.52 -1.71
N SER A 16 7.21 21.09 -2.84
CA SER A 16 8.14 19.93 -2.86
C SER A 16 9.61 20.33 -2.93
N GLY A 17 9.92 21.62 -3.09
CA GLY A 17 11.28 22.12 -3.32
C GLY A 17 11.91 21.73 -4.67
N MET A 18 11.18 21.05 -5.56
CA MET A 18 11.73 20.57 -6.83
C MET A 18 11.99 21.69 -7.82
N VAL A 19 13.18 21.70 -8.40
CA VAL A 19 13.62 22.68 -9.40
C VAL A 19 13.79 21.98 -10.74
N VAL A 20 13.24 22.58 -11.79
CA VAL A 20 13.42 22.14 -13.17
C VAL A 20 13.87 23.32 -14.02
N GLU A 21 14.84 23.08 -14.89
CA GLU A 21 15.38 24.07 -15.82
C GLU A 21 15.30 23.57 -17.27
N CYS A 22 15.11 24.50 -18.21
CA CYS A 22 15.04 24.21 -19.64
C CYS A 22 15.60 25.39 -20.45
N GLN A 23 16.53 25.10 -21.36
CA GLN A 23 17.19 26.11 -22.22
C GLN A 23 17.34 25.63 -23.68
N ASP A 24 16.70 24.53 -24.04
CA ASP A 24 16.89 23.87 -25.34
C ASP A 24 16.38 24.72 -26.53
N GLU A 25 15.33 25.51 -26.31
CA GLU A 25 14.66 26.26 -27.37
C GLU A 25 15.04 27.74 -27.35
N ARG A 26 14.97 28.38 -28.54
CA ARG A 26 15.13 29.84 -28.67
C ARG A 26 13.97 30.63 -28.07
N SER A 27 12.80 30.00 -27.85
CA SER A 27 11.59 30.63 -27.34
C SER A 27 11.36 30.31 -25.86
N GLN A 28 11.22 31.36 -25.04
CA GLN A 28 10.90 31.22 -23.61
C GLN A 28 9.59 30.44 -23.37
N HIS A 29 8.59 30.59 -24.24
CA HIS A 29 7.29 29.93 -24.08
C HIS A 29 7.41 28.42 -24.29
N LYS A 30 8.24 28.00 -25.25
CA LYS A 30 8.52 26.58 -25.48
C LYS A 30 9.33 25.98 -24.33
N ASN A 31 10.35 26.69 -23.83
CA ASN A 31 11.10 26.26 -22.65
C ASN A 31 10.23 26.17 -21.40
N ARG A 32 9.30 27.12 -21.21
CA ARG A 32 8.33 27.07 -20.10
C ARG A 32 7.39 25.88 -20.20
N ALA A 33 6.83 25.61 -21.38
CA ALA A 33 5.96 24.45 -21.59
C ALA A 33 6.69 23.14 -21.29
N ARG A 34 7.94 23.00 -21.78
CA ARG A 34 8.76 21.81 -21.54
C ARG A 34 9.16 21.65 -20.08
N ALA A 35 9.60 22.73 -19.42
CA ALA A 35 9.91 22.73 -17.99
C ALA A 35 8.69 22.35 -17.13
N MET A 36 7.49 22.86 -17.47
CA MET A 36 6.26 22.48 -16.77
C MET A 36 5.88 21.00 -16.99
N SER A 37 6.00 20.49 -18.21
CA SER A 37 5.74 19.07 -18.50
C SER A 37 6.70 18.16 -17.74
N LEU A 38 7.99 18.51 -17.69
CA LEU A 38 9.00 17.78 -16.94
C LEU A 38 8.75 17.85 -15.43
N LEU A 39 8.42 19.02 -14.90
CA LEU A 39 8.08 19.19 -13.49
C LEU A 39 6.85 18.35 -13.10
N LYS A 40 5.79 18.38 -13.92
CA LYS A 40 4.59 17.57 -13.71
C LYS A 40 4.88 16.08 -13.72
N ALA A 41 5.66 15.60 -14.70
CA ALA A 41 6.04 14.19 -14.79
C ALA A 41 6.79 13.76 -13.52
N ARG A 42 7.81 14.51 -13.12
CA ARG A 42 8.60 14.22 -11.93
C ARG A 42 7.78 14.21 -10.63
N LEU A 43 6.87 15.18 -10.45
CA LEU A 43 5.97 15.20 -9.29
C LEU A 43 5.04 14.00 -9.27
N THR A 44 4.51 13.62 -10.44
CA THR A 44 3.63 12.47 -10.57
C THR A 44 4.36 11.17 -10.24
N ASP A 45 5.60 11.03 -10.70
CA ASP A 45 6.42 9.85 -10.45
C ASP A 45 6.74 9.72 -8.96
N VAL A 46 7.11 10.81 -8.29
CA VAL A 46 7.37 10.81 -6.83
C VAL A 46 6.13 10.38 -6.04
N GLU A 47 4.95 10.91 -6.37
CA GLU A 47 3.72 10.52 -5.66
C GLU A 47 3.32 9.06 -5.94
N ARG A 48 3.49 8.60 -7.19
CA ARG A 48 3.26 7.19 -7.53
C ARG A 48 4.21 6.25 -6.80
N ASP A 49 5.49 6.60 -6.71
CA ASP A 49 6.49 5.83 -5.98
C ASP A 49 6.14 5.79 -4.50
N ARG A 50 5.72 6.92 -3.90
CA ARG A 50 5.25 6.99 -2.52
C ARG A 50 4.06 6.06 -2.27
N GLN A 51 3.02 6.16 -3.11
CA GLN A 51 1.83 5.32 -2.99
C GLN A 51 2.15 3.83 -3.16
N THR A 52 3.01 3.49 -4.12
CA THR A 52 3.43 2.10 -4.36
C THR A 52 4.24 1.56 -3.20
N ALA A 53 5.13 2.37 -2.62
CA ALA A 53 5.91 1.99 -1.45
C ALA A 53 5.02 1.75 -0.22
N GLU A 54 4.04 2.63 0.03
CA GLU A 54 3.06 2.48 1.11
C GLU A 54 2.22 1.21 0.93
N GLN A 55 1.68 0.98 -0.26
CA GLN A 55 0.91 -0.24 -0.57
C GLN A 55 1.74 -1.51 -0.44
N SER A 56 2.99 -1.48 -0.92
CA SER A 56 3.93 -2.60 -0.83
C SER A 56 4.27 -2.92 0.63
N ALA A 57 4.50 -1.89 1.45
CA ALA A 57 4.76 -2.05 2.88
C ALA A 57 3.55 -2.65 3.61
N LEU A 58 2.34 -2.12 3.37
CA LEU A 58 1.10 -2.65 3.93
C LEU A 58 0.86 -4.10 3.52
N ARG A 59 1.05 -4.44 2.24
CA ARG A 59 0.91 -5.80 1.74
C ARG A 59 1.92 -6.75 2.39
N LYS A 60 3.18 -6.31 2.52
CA LYS A 60 4.22 -7.10 3.18
C LYS A 60 3.88 -7.38 4.64
N LEU A 61 3.28 -6.42 5.34
CA LEU A 61 2.82 -6.59 6.71
C LEU A 61 1.65 -7.59 6.80
N GLN A 62 0.69 -7.53 5.88
CA GLN A 62 -0.48 -8.43 5.86
C GLN A 62 -0.12 -9.88 5.54
N VAL A 63 0.82 -10.10 4.62
CA VAL A 63 1.25 -11.46 4.23
C VAL A 63 2.29 -12.02 5.22
N GLY A 64 3.01 -11.15 5.92
CA GLY A 64 4.08 -11.54 6.83
C GLY A 64 5.33 -12.03 6.08
N SER A 65 6.13 -12.86 6.75
CA SER A 65 7.36 -13.43 6.17
C SER A 65 7.10 -14.65 5.29
N GLY A 66 5.87 -15.18 5.28
CA GLY A 66 5.55 -16.46 4.64
C GLY A 66 6.09 -17.68 5.41
N ASP A 67 6.66 -17.49 6.61
CA ASP A 67 7.13 -18.58 7.43
C ASP A 67 5.97 -19.42 7.97
N ARG A 68 6.20 -20.73 8.12
CA ARG A 68 5.20 -21.70 8.58
C ARG A 68 4.73 -21.40 10.01
N SER A 69 5.55 -20.72 10.80
CA SER A 69 5.19 -20.26 12.16
C SER A 69 4.09 -19.19 12.16
N GLN A 70 3.97 -18.42 11.08
CA GLN A 70 3.00 -17.31 10.94
C GLN A 70 1.71 -17.73 10.22
N ARG A 71 1.48 -19.04 10.09
CA ARG A 71 0.26 -19.56 9.45
C ARG A 71 -0.98 -19.10 10.21
N ILE A 72 -1.94 -18.53 9.49
CA ILE A 72 -3.22 -18.11 10.05
C ILE A 72 -4.16 -19.31 10.22
N ARG A 73 -4.19 -20.22 9.23
CA ARG A 73 -5.06 -21.40 9.21
C ARG A 73 -4.32 -22.64 8.70
N THR A 74 -4.78 -23.82 9.11
CA THR A 74 -4.34 -25.10 8.57
C THR A 74 -5.57 -25.91 8.16
N TYR A 75 -5.66 -26.21 6.86
CA TYR A 75 -6.71 -27.03 6.26
C TYR A 75 -6.20 -28.47 6.17
N ASN A 76 -6.86 -29.41 6.84
CA ASN A 76 -6.48 -30.82 6.88
C ASN A 76 -7.59 -31.68 6.27
N PHE A 77 -7.43 -32.03 5.00
CA PHE A 77 -8.41 -32.80 4.22
C PHE A 77 -8.61 -34.24 4.72
N PRO A 78 -7.55 -35.04 5.01
CA PRO A 78 -7.73 -36.41 5.52
C PRO A 78 -8.56 -36.50 6.81
N GLN A 79 -8.50 -35.47 7.66
CA GLN A 79 -9.23 -35.41 8.93
C GLN A 79 -10.47 -34.50 8.86
N GLY A 80 -10.78 -33.93 7.70
CA GLY A 80 -11.93 -33.05 7.50
C GLY A 80 -11.98 -31.82 8.40
N ARG A 81 -10.81 -31.28 8.82
CA ARG A 81 -10.75 -30.19 9.81
C ARG A 81 -10.03 -28.94 9.34
N LEU A 82 -10.44 -27.80 9.90
CA LEU A 82 -9.77 -26.52 9.83
C LEU A 82 -9.30 -26.13 11.24
N THR A 83 -8.05 -25.68 11.36
CA THR A 83 -7.55 -25.04 12.59
C THR A 83 -7.14 -23.60 12.29
N ASP A 84 -7.71 -22.62 12.97
CA ASP A 84 -7.30 -21.21 12.95
C ASP A 84 -6.37 -20.94 14.14
N HIS A 85 -5.13 -20.54 13.87
CA HIS A 85 -4.08 -20.38 14.89
C HIS A 85 -4.14 -19.04 15.60
N ARG A 86 -4.95 -18.08 15.14
CA ARG A 86 -5.08 -16.77 15.81
C ARG A 86 -5.74 -16.90 17.17
N ILE A 87 -6.73 -17.78 17.27
CA ILE A 87 -7.51 -18.03 18.49
C ILE A 87 -7.49 -19.51 18.90
N ASN A 88 -6.68 -20.34 18.23
CA ASN A 88 -6.60 -21.79 18.41
C ASN A 88 -7.95 -22.52 18.23
N LEU A 89 -8.83 -22.02 17.36
CA LEU A 89 -10.11 -22.63 17.03
C LEU A 89 -9.90 -23.82 16.10
N THR A 90 -10.51 -24.97 16.40
CA THR A 90 -10.51 -26.15 15.51
C THR A 90 -11.94 -26.59 15.22
N LEU A 91 -12.28 -26.73 13.93
CA LEU A 91 -13.60 -27.14 13.44
C LEU A 91 -13.46 -28.38 12.56
N TYR A 92 -14.37 -29.35 12.72
CA TYR A 92 -14.43 -30.60 11.95
C TYR A 92 -15.49 -30.54 10.85
N ARG A 93 -15.54 -29.42 10.14
CA ARG A 93 -16.55 -29.11 9.10
C ARG A 93 -15.89 -28.52 7.85
N LEU A 94 -14.75 -29.09 7.47
CA LEU A 94 -13.95 -28.53 6.37
C LEU A 94 -14.74 -28.44 5.05
N GLU A 95 -15.57 -29.42 4.74
CA GLU A 95 -16.33 -29.44 3.48
C GLU A 95 -17.33 -28.27 3.40
N GLU A 96 -18.11 -28.03 4.46
CA GLU A 96 -19.04 -26.90 4.57
C GLU A 96 -18.31 -25.55 4.42
N ILE A 97 -17.16 -25.41 5.09
CA ILE A 97 -16.34 -24.20 5.02
C ILE A 97 -15.80 -23.98 3.60
N MET A 98 -15.38 -25.04 2.92
CA MET A 98 -14.90 -24.98 1.54
C MET A 98 -16.03 -24.68 0.54
N GLN A 99 -17.28 -25.00 0.88
CA GLN A 99 -18.47 -24.63 0.11
C GLN A 99 -18.92 -23.19 0.36
N GLY A 100 -18.34 -22.50 1.35
CA GLY A 100 -18.55 -21.07 1.60
C GLY A 100 -19.20 -20.75 2.96
N ASP A 101 -19.57 -21.75 3.76
CA ASP A 101 -20.06 -21.52 5.13
C ASP A 101 -18.90 -21.15 6.06
N MET A 102 -18.55 -19.86 6.06
CA MET A 102 -17.46 -19.31 6.86
C MET A 102 -17.92 -18.64 8.16
N ASP A 103 -19.22 -18.60 8.44
CA ASP A 103 -19.76 -17.88 9.60
C ASP A 103 -19.23 -18.48 10.90
N GLN A 104 -19.14 -19.81 10.97
CA GLN A 104 -18.57 -20.54 12.11
C GLN A 104 -17.06 -20.25 12.35
N VAL A 105 -16.37 -19.67 11.37
CA VAL A 105 -14.96 -19.27 11.49
C VAL A 105 -14.85 -17.77 11.78
N ILE A 106 -15.64 -16.95 11.11
CA ILE A 106 -15.55 -15.48 11.18
C ILE A 106 -16.12 -14.97 12.50
N GLU A 107 -17.28 -15.48 12.92
CA GLU A 107 -17.98 -15.00 14.12
C GLU A 107 -17.11 -15.12 15.38
N PRO A 108 -16.46 -16.27 15.69
CA PRO A 108 -15.58 -16.36 16.85
C PRO A 108 -14.36 -15.43 16.79
N LEU A 109 -13.83 -15.17 15.58
CA LEU A 109 -12.71 -14.25 15.40
C LEU A 109 -13.10 -12.80 15.68
N LEU A 110 -14.30 -12.39 15.24
CA LEU A 110 -14.84 -11.07 15.53
C LEU A 110 -15.11 -10.88 17.02
N GLN A 111 -15.67 -11.90 17.67
CA GLN A 111 -15.92 -11.87 19.11
C GLN A 111 -14.63 -11.70 19.92
N GLU A 112 -13.58 -12.45 19.59
CA GLU A 112 -12.28 -12.31 20.25
C GLU A 112 -11.67 -10.91 20.00
N LEU A 113 -11.78 -10.40 18.78
CA LEU A 113 -11.31 -9.06 18.45
C LEU A 113 -12.04 -7.98 19.27
N HIS A 114 -13.37 -8.06 19.37
CA HIS A 114 -14.16 -7.12 20.16
C HIS A 114 -13.80 -7.21 21.64
N ALA A 115 -13.66 -8.43 22.19
CA ALA A 115 -13.26 -8.63 23.57
C ALA A 115 -11.86 -8.03 23.85
N ALA A 116 -10.89 -8.23 22.95
CA ALA A 116 -9.56 -7.65 23.07
C ALA A 116 -9.58 -6.11 23.05
N GLN A 117 -10.37 -5.51 22.15
CA GLN A 117 -10.53 -4.06 22.05
C GLN A 117 -11.18 -3.46 23.30
N LEU A 118 -12.24 -4.08 23.82
CA LEU A 118 -12.86 -3.64 25.08
C LEU A 118 -11.87 -3.73 26.24
N ALA A 119 -11.12 -4.82 26.35
CA ALA A 119 -10.13 -4.99 27.41
C ALA A 119 -8.96 -3.99 27.29
N GLU A 120 -8.63 -3.51 26.10
CA GLU A 120 -7.63 -2.46 25.90
C GLU A 120 -8.16 -1.09 26.36
N LEU A 121 -9.42 -0.78 26.04
CA LEU A 121 -10.10 0.44 26.48
C LEU A 121 -10.30 0.49 28.00
N GLU A 122 -10.58 -0.63 28.65
CA GLU A 122 -10.67 -0.70 30.12
C GLU A 122 -9.31 -0.52 30.81
N ARG A 123 -8.21 -0.73 30.09
CA ARG A 123 -6.83 -0.56 30.60
C ARG A 123 -6.28 0.85 30.39
N SER A 124 -6.88 1.65 29.50
CA SER A 124 -6.50 3.03 29.20
C SER A 124 -7.25 4.03 30.08
#